data_AF-A0A822DZQ2-F1
#
_entry.id   AF-A0A822DZQ2-F1
#
_cell.length_a   1.000
_cell.length_b   1.000
_cell.length_c   1.000
_cell.angle_alpha   90.00
_cell.angle_beta   90.00
_cell.angle_gamma   90.00
#
_symmetry.space_group_name_H-M   'P 1'
#
loop_
_entity.id
_entity.type
_entity.pdbx_description
1 polymer ?
#
loop_
_entity_poly.entity_id
_entity_poly.type
_entity_poly.pdbx_seq_one_letter_code
_entity_poly.pdbx_strand_id
1 'polypeptide(L)'
;MFNINPTNTENNKRLNNLKYLPFNIQWLDSSYQQTCLPDSPWQKILNDLEPILAIRTREQFHNRHRHQILIELLGTQFQWKFFRLEPDIPHILISPYMFEDHRRKLENEAKSWLQIQVFKAAVDIGASTCQFTFHFSTYI
;
A
#
# COMPACT_ATOMS: atom_id res chain seq x y z
N MET A 1 -32.70 47.05 -1.73
CA MET A 1 -32.33 45.87 -0.91
C MET A 1 -32.70 44.64 -1.71
N PHE A 2 -31.77 44.11 -2.51
CA PHE A 2 -31.99 42.88 -3.27
C PHE A 2 -31.30 41.74 -2.54
N ASN A 3 -32.12 40.87 -1.97
CA ASN A 3 -31.70 39.64 -1.32
C ASN A 3 -31.44 38.62 -2.43
N ILE A 4 -30.18 38.46 -2.82
CA ILE A 4 -29.76 37.47 -3.79
C ILE A 4 -29.30 36.25 -3.00
N ASN A 5 -30.18 35.26 -2.89
CA ASN A 5 -29.78 33.87 -2.66
C ASN A 5 -29.59 33.24 -4.04
N PRO A 6 -28.36 32.83 -4.40
CA PRO A 6 -28.21 31.77 -5.37
C PRO A 6 -27.24 30.67 -4.88
N THR A 7 -27.70 29.44 -5.03
CA THR A 7 -26.87 28.30 -5.44
C THR A 7 -25.75 27.87 -4.48
N ASN A 8 -26.09 27.47 -3.26
CA ASN A 8 -25.19 26.63 -2.43
C ASN A 8 -25.56 25.14 -2.45
N THR A 9 -26.54 24.74 -3.27
CA THR A 9 -27.07 23.36 -3.29
C THR A 9 -26.48 22.51 -4.42
N GLU A 10 -25.98 23.11 -5.51
CA GLU A 10 -25.35 22.35 -6.60
C GLU A 10 -23.87 22.02 -6.34
N ASN A 11 -23.15 22.88 -5.61
CA ASN A 11 -21.77 22.61 -5.21
C ASN A 11 -21.67 21.43 -4.23
N ASN A 12 -22.68 21.25 -3.38
CA ASN A 12 -22.73 20.16 -2.41
C ASN A 12 -23.06 18.79 -3.03
N LYS A 13 -23.57 18.72 -4.27
CA LYS A 13 -23.77 17.44 -4.98
C LYS A 13 -22.53 16.96 -5.73
N ARG A 14 -21.52 17.81 -5.94
CA ARG A 14 -20.22 17.41 -6.53
C ARG A 14 -19.18 16.95 -5.51
N LEU A 15 -19.50 17.03 -4.22
CA LEU A 15 -18.62 16.71 -3.09
C LEU A 15 -18.57 15.21 -2.71
N ASN A 16 -19.31 14.33 -3.39
CA ASN A 16 -19.47 12.93 -2.97
C ASN A 16 -18.68 11.88 -3.79
N ASN A 17 -17.73 12.29 -4.62
CA ASN A 17 -16.64 11.40 -5.04
C ASN A 17 -15.35 12.01 -4.49
N LEU A 18 -15.07 11.73 -3.21
CA LEU A 18 -13.81 12.08 -2.58
C LEU A 18 -12.68 11.36 -3.33
N LYS A 19 -12.20 11.98 -4.41
CA LYS A 19 -10.93 11.62 -5.04
C LYS A 19 -9.89 11.74 -3.93
N TYR A 20 -9.19 10.66 -3.64
CA TYR A 20 -8.05 10.68 -2.73
C TYR A 20 -7.02 11.68 -3.26
N LEU A 21 -6.75 12.73 -2.48
CA LEU A 21 -5.80 13.82 -2.79
C LEU A 21 -4.65 13.74 -1.77
N PRO A 22 -3.67 12.85 -1.97
CA PRO A 22 -2.62 12.62 -0.99
C PRO A 22 -1.76 13.85 -0.70
N PHE A 23 -1.66 14.80 -1.63
CA PHE A 23 -0.75 15.94 -1.51
C PHE A 23 -1.45 17.28 -1.30
N ASN A 24 -2.76 17.37 -1.53
CA ASN A 24 -3.54 18.61 -1.53
C ASN A 24 -2.93 19.72 -2.43
N ILE A 25 -2.24 19.31 -3.50
CA ILE A 25 -1.58 20.18 -4.46
C ILE A 25 -2.04 19.73 -5.84
N GLN A 26 -2.84 20.56 -6.51
CA GLN A 26 -3.59 20.17 -7.71
C GLN A 26 -2.73 19.52 -8.81
N TRP A 27 -1.56 20.08 -9.14
CA TRP A 27 -0.70 19.52 -10.19
C TRP A 27 -0.06 18.19 -9.78
N LEU A 28 0.21 18.00 -8.48
CA LEU A 28 0.84 16.80 -7.94
C LEU A 28 -0.18 15.68 -7.78
N ASP A 29 -1.38 15.99 -7.28
CA ASP A 29 -2.51 15.05 -7.24
C ASP A 29 -2.99 14.66 -8.64
N SER A 30 -2.91 15.57 -9.62
CA SER A 30 -3.21 15.25 -11.03
C SER A 30 -2.20 14.27 -11.61
N SER A 31 -0.91 14.49 -11.35
CA SER A 31 0.16 13.56 -11.74
C SER A 31 -0.01 12.19 -11.08
N TYR A 32 -0.32 12.16 -9.79
CA TYR A 32 -0.62 10.91 -9.05
C TYR A 32 -1.85 10.19 -9.63
N GLN A 33 -2.94 10.89 -9.91
CA GLN A 33 -4.12 10.28 -10.52
C GLN A 33 -3.83 9.67 -11.89
N GLN A 34 -2.92 10.28 -12.67
CA GLN A 34 -2.48 9.75 -13.97
C GLN A 34 -1.67 8.45 -13.83
N THR A 35 -0.85 8.33 -12.78
CA THR A 35 -0.12 7.06 -12.52
C THR A 35 -1.06 5.95 -12.06
N CYS A 36 -2.18 6.31 -11.40
CA CYS A 36 -3.22 5.38 -10.97
C CYS A 36 -4.26 5.01 -12.06
N LEU A 37 -4.10 5.49 -13.30
CA LEU A 37 -5.02 5.11 -14.37
C LEU A 37 -4.87 3.63 -14.75
N PRO A 38 -5.97 2.94 -15.14
CA PRO A 38 -5.89 1.62 -15.76
C PRO A 38 -4.93 1.65 -16.96
N ASP A 39 -4.20 0.55 -17.17
CA ASP A 39 -3.20 0.38 -18.24
C ASP A 39 -2.03 1.37 -18.23
N SER A 40 -1.87 2.16 -17.15
CA SER A 40 -0.69 3.00 -16.97
C SER A 40 0.58 2.14 -16.92
N PRO A 41 1.74 2.72 -17.31
CA PRO A 41 3.03 2.05 -17.12
C PRO A 41 3.24 1.57 -15.67
N TRP A 42 2.72 2.33 -14.70
CA TRP A 42 2.81 1.97 -13.28
C TRP A 42 1.96 0.76 -12.93
N GLN A 43 0.74 0.67 -13.46
CA GLN A 43 -0.11 -0.51 -13.27
C GLN A 43 0.53 -1.77 -13.87
N LYS A 44 1.20 -1.66 -15.02
CA LYS A 44 1.95 -2.78 -15.63
C LYS A 44 3.10 -3.22 -14.73
N ILE A 45 3.90 -2.27 -14.25
CA ILE A 45 4.99 -2.55 -13.30
C ILE A 45 4.45 -3.25 -12.04
N LEU A 46 3.34 -2.77 -11.47
CA LEU A 46 2.71 -3.41 -10.31
C LEU A 46 2.23 -4.83 -10.64
N ASN A 47 1.58 -5.03 -11.79
CA ASN A 47 1.11 -6.35 -12.21
C ASN A 47 2.24 -7.37 -12.36
N ASP A 48 3.43 -6.94 -12.76
CA ASP A 48 4.61 -7.80 -12.91
C ASP A 48 5.35 -7.99 -11.57
N LEU A 49 5.39 -6.96 -10.73
CA LEU A 49 6.09 -6.95 -9.45
C LEU A 49 5.36 -7.74 -8.35
N GLU A 50 4.05 -7.54 -8.23
CA GLU A 50 3.25 -8.08 -7.13
C GLU A 50 3.30 -9.63 -7.04
N PRO A 51 3.22 -10.41 -8.15
CA PRO A 51 3.34 -11.86 -8.09
C PRO A 51 4.71 -12.32 -7.56
N ILE A 52 5.80 -11.66 -7.97
CA ILE A 52 7.16 -11.97 -7.51
C ILE A 52 7.27 -11.69 -6.01
N LEU A 53 6.76 -10.54 -5.57
CA LEU A 53 6.73 -10.17 -4.16
C LEU A 53 5.89 -11.17 -3.34
N ALA A 54 4.74 -11.61 -3.86
CA ALA A 54 3.89 -12.58 -3.18
C ALA A 54 4.58 -13.94 -2.97
N ILE A 55 5.31 -14.43 -3.98
CA ILE A 55 6.09 -15.67 -3.89
C ILE A 55 7.15 -15.55 -2.79
N ARG A 56 7.94 -14.48 -2.81
CA ARG A 56 9.01 -14.22 -1.82
C ARG A 56 8.46 -14.05 -0.41
N THR A 57 7.34 -13.36 -0.27
CA THR A 57 6.65 -13.20 1.01
C THR A 57 6.19 -14.54 1.56
N ARG A 58 5.63 -15.42 0.72
CA ARG A 58 5.17 -16.75 1.16
C ARG A 58 6.29 -17.60 1.75
N GLU A 59 7.52 -17.48 1.24
CA GLU A 59 8.70 -18.17 1.79
C GLU A 59 9.02 -17.75 3.24
N GLN A 60 8.50 -16.61 3.71
CA GLN A 60 8.70 -16.15 5.09
C GLN A 60 7.67 -16.72 6.06
N PHE A 61 6.62 -17.40 5.58
CA PHE A 61 5.47 -17.80 6.40
C PHE A 61 5.76 -18.97 7.35
N HIS A 62 6.95 -19.58 7.26
CA HIS A 62 7.42 -20.54 8.25
C HIS A 62 7.49 -19.96 9.67
N ASN A 63 7.73 -18.64 9.80
CA ASN A 63 7.68 -17.95 11.08
C ASN A 63 6.31 -17.27 11.27
N ARG A 64 5.54 -17.72 12.25
CA ARG A 64 4.16 -17.25 12.50
C ARG A 64 4.06 -15.76 12.84
N HIS A 65 4.99 -15.21 13.62
CA HIS A 65 4.99 -13.77 13.94
C HIS A 65 5.32 -12.93 12.71
N ARG A 66 6.30 -13.40 11.92
CA ARG A 66 6.70 -12.74 10.67
C ARG A 66 5.59 -12.79 9.62
N HIS A 67 4.90 -13.93 9.51
CA HIS A 67 3.73 -14.09 8.65
C HIS A 67 2.68 -13.03 8.96
N GLN A 68 2.24 -12.93 10.22
CA GLN A 68 1.18 -12.00 10.59
C GLN A 68 1.57 -10.53 10.33
N ILE A 69 2.81 -10.14 10.66
CA ILE A 69 3.30 -8.78 10.41
C ILE A 69 3.36 -8.49 8.90
N LEU A 70 3.82 -9.43 8.08
CA LEU A 70 3.90 -9.24 6.63
C LEU A 70 2.50 -9.11 6.01
N ILE A 71 1.53 -9.88 6.47
CA ILE A 71 0.13 -9.75 6.03
C ILE A 71 -0.45 -8.39 6.42
N GLU A 72 -0.21 -7.93 7.65
CA GLU A 72 -0.65 -6.60 8.11
C GLU A 72 -0.01 -5.48 7.28
N LEU A 73 1.29 -5.55 7.00
CA LEU A 73 2.04 -4.54 6.23
C LEU A 73 1.66 -4.49 4.74
N LEU A 74 1.38 -5.64 4.11
CA LEU A 74 0.98 -5.69 2.70
C LEU A 74 -0.45 -5.19 2.48
N GLY A 75 -1.25 -5.15 3.54
CA GLY A 75 -2.61 -4.66 3.52
C GLY A 75 -3.60 -5.65 2.92
N THR A 76 -4.88 -5.38 3.19
CA THR A 76 -5.98 -6.28 2.87
C THR A 76 -6.09 -6.55 1.36
N GLN A 77 -5.99 -5.53 0.51
CA GLN A 77 -6.11 -5.71 -0.94
C GLN A 77 -5.11 -6.73 -1.50
N PHE A 78 -3.85 -6.66 -1.06
CA PHE A 78 -2.80 -7.59 -1.49
C PHE A 78 -3.07 -9.01 -0.98
N GLN A 79 -3.47 -9.15 0.28
CA GLN A 79 -3.85 -10.42 0.88
C GLN A 79 -5.00 -11.09 0.12
N TRP A 80 -6.06 -10.35 -0.19
CA TRP A 80 -7.20 -10.86 -0.95
C TRP A 80 -6.80 -11.34 -2.36
N LYS A 81 -5.81 -10.68 -2.97
CA LYS A 81 -5.31 -11.02 -4.31
C LYS A 81 -4.41 -12.26 -4.32
N PHE A 82 -3.47 -12.40 -3.37
CA PHE A 82 -2.43 -13.44 -3.42
C PHE A 82 -2.48 -14.48 -2.29
N PHE A 83 -3.11 -14.16 -1.16
CA PHE A 83 -3.08 -14.93 0.08
C PHE A 83 -4.49 -15.25 0.60
N ARG A 84 -5.48 -15.32 -0.29
CA ARG A 84 -6.90 -15.54 0.09
C ARG A 84 -7.14 -16.79 0.94
N LEU A 85 -6.31 -17.81 0.78
CA LEU A 85 -6.40 -19.08 1.49
C LEU A 85 -5.50 -19.14 2.74
N GLU A 86 -4.65 -18.14 2.95
CA GLU A 86 -3.73 -18.12 4.08
C GLU A 86 -4.47 -17.71 5.36
N PRO A 87 -4.20 -18.38 6.49
CA PRO A 87 -4.86 -18.07 7.75
C PRO A 87 -4.37 -16.73 8.31
N ASP A 88 -5.29 -15.78 8.45
CA ASP A 88 -5.07 -14.54 9.20
C ASP A 88 -5.32 -14.80 10.69
N ILE A 89 -4.28 -14.71 11.52
CA ILE A 89 -4.36 -15.02 12.95
C ILE A 89 -3.82 -13.81 13.75
N PRO A 90 -4.59 -12.71 13.80
CA PRO A 90 -4.15 -11.45 14.42
C PRO A 90 -3.81 -11.60 15.91
N HIS A 91 -4.42 -12.57 16.59
CA HIS A 91 -4.16 -12.85 18.00
C HIS A 91 -2.71 -13.27 18.32
N ILE A 92 -1.92 -13.68 17.31
CA ILE A 92 -0.51 -14.03 17.48
C ILE A 92 0.34 -12.81 17.91
N LEU A 93 -0.05 -11.61 17.47
CA LEU A 93 0.65 -10.35 17.80
C LEU A 93 0.07 -9.64 19.03
N ILE A 94 -1.10 -10.05 19.52
CA ILE A 94 -1.81 -9.45 20.66
C ILE A 94 -1.57 -10.27 21.95
N SER A 95 -0.64 -11.23 21.91
CA SER A 95 -0.32 -12.06 23.07
C SER A 95 0.13 -11.18 24.25
N PRO A 96 -0.37 -11.39 25.48
CA PRO A 96 0.01 -10.60 26.66
C PRO A 96 1.49 -10.71 27.04
N TYR A 97 2.25 -11.56 26.35
CA TYR A 97 3.69 -11.75 26.48
C TYR A 97 4.52 -11.04 25.40
N MET A 98 3.89 -10.43 24.39
CA MET A 98 4.58 -9.61 23.40
C MET A 98 4.67 -8.18 23.92
N PHE A 99 5.87 -7.78 24.34
CA PHE A 99 6.14 -6.38 24.67
C PHE A 99 6.12 -5.52 23.40
N GLU A 100 5.60 -4.31 23.52
CA GLU A 100 5.45 -3.37 22.40
C GLU A 100 6.75 -3.07 21.67
N ASP A 101 7.88 -3.06 22.39
CA ASP A 101 9.21 -2.88 21.80
C ASP A 101 9.62 -4.07 20.93
N HIS A 102 9.23 -5.29 21.32
CA HIS A 102 9.48 -6.49 20.53
C HIS A 102 8.64 -6.52 19.27
N ARG A 103 7.35 -6.14 19.36
CA ARG A 103 6.48 -5.96 18.18
C ARG A 103 7.09 -4.95 17.21
N ARG A 104 7.46 -3.76 17.71
CA ARG A 104 8.06 -2.69 16.89
C ARG A 104 9.34 -3.14 16.21
N LYS A 105 10.18 -3.91 16.90
CA LYS A 105 11.40 -4.47 16.31
C LYS A 105 11.08 -5.42 15.15
N LEU A 106 10.14 -6.35 15.34
CA LEU A 106 9.73 -7.28 14.29
C LEU A 106 9.08 -6.55 13.10
N GLU A 107 8.26 -5.53 13.36
CA GLU A 107 7.69 -4.67 12.32
C GLU A 107 8.78 -3.96 11.51
N ASN A 108 9.76 -3.35 12.18
CA ASN A 108 10.87 -2.69 11.49
C ASN A 108 11.69 -3.67 10.65
N GLU A 109 11.99 -4.86 11.18
CA GLU A 109 12.68 -5.91 10.43
C GLU A 109 11.88 -6.37 9.20
N ALA A 110 10.57 -6.54 9.34
CA ALA A 110 9.68 -6.92 8.24
C ALA A 110 9.56 -5.81 7.19
N LYS A 111 9.44 -4.53 7.61
CA LYS A 111 9.43 -3.35 6.72
C LYS A 111 10.71 -3.26 5.91
N SER A 112 11.87 -3.33 6.56
CA SER A 112 13.18 -3.30 5.87
C SER A 112 13.32 -4.47 4.90
N TRP A 113 12.88 -5.67 5.30
CA TRP A 113 12.93 -6.83 4.42
C TRP A 113 12.01 -6.65 3.19
N LEU A 114 10.78 -6.18 3.37
CA LEU A 114 9.84 -5.90 2.27
C LEU A 114 10.40 -4.88 1.29
N GLN A 115 10.99 -3.79 1.78
CA GLN A 115 11.62 -2.77 0.94
C GLN A 115 12.74 -3.38 0.07
N ILE A 116 13.58 -4.24 0.65
CA ILE A 116 14.62 -4.95 -0.10
C ILE A 116 13.99 -5.88 -1.15
N GLN A 117 12.92 -6.60 -0.83
CA GLN A 117 12.27 -7.50 -1.79
C GLN A 117 11.59 -6.75 -2.94
N VAL A 118 10.95 -5.62 -2.66
CA VAL A 118 10.37 -4.74 -3.69
C VAL A 118 11.46 -4.26 -4.64
N PHE A 119 12.59 -3.81 -4.10
CA PHE A 119 13.72 -3.39 -4.92
C PHE A 119 14.26 -4.52 -5.79
N LYS A 120 14.47 -5.71 -5.20
CA LYS A 120 14.92 -6.89 -5.97
C LYS A 120 13.91 -7.26 -7.06
N ALA A 121 12.62 -7.29 -6.74
CA ALA A 121 11.57 -7.63 -7.70
C ALA A 121 11.51 -6.61 -8.85
N ALA A 122 11.67 -5.31 -8.54
CA ALA A 122 11.77 -4.26 -9.54
C ALA A 122 12.96 -4.47 -10.49
N VAL A 123 14.12 -4.88 -9.96
CA VAL A 123 15.29 -5.23 -10.78
C VAL A 123 15.02 -6.44 -11.67
N ASP A 124 14.36 -7.48 -11.13
CA ASP A 124 14.06 -8.71 -11.89
C ASP A 124 13.15 -8.46 -13.10
N ILE A 125 12.21 -7.52 -12.99
CA ILE A 125 11.30 -7.12 -14.08
C ILE A 125 11.90 -6.05 -15.00
N GLY A 126 13.16 -5.66 -14.78
CA GLY A 126 13.84 -4.63 -15.58
C GLY A 126 13.38 -3.19 -15.31
N ALA A 127 12.63 -2.96 -14.23
CA ALA A 127 12.21 -1.64 -13.78
C ALA A 127 13.32 -1.00 -12.94
N SER A 128 14.44 -0.66 -13.58
CA SER A 128 15.63 -0.12 -12.94
C SER A 128 15.38 1.27 -12.31
N THR A 129 15.47 1.28 -10.97
CA THR A 129 15.82 2.32 -9.96
C THR A 129 15.55 3.83 -10.16
N CYS A 130 15.26 4.36 -11.35
CA CYS A 130 14.92 5.77 -11.54
C CYS A 130 13.44 6.10 -11.23
N GLN A 131 12.58 5.10 -11.03
CA GLN A 131 11.13 5.28 -10.81
C GLN A 131 10.63 4.94 -9.39
N PHE A 132 11.42 4.28 -8.55
CA PHE A 132 10.94 3.75 -7.26
C PHE A 132 11.21 4.63 -6.03
N THR A 133 11.99 5.71 -6.16
CA THR A 133 12.44 6.51 -5.01
C THR A 133 11.36 7.42 -4.40
N PHE A 134 10.11 7.39 -4.87
CA PHE A 134 9.11 8.42 -4.50
C PHE A 134 7.79 7.95 -3.86
N HIS A 135 7.54 6.67 -3.56
CA HIS A 135 6.20 6.32 -3.06
C HIS A 135 6.04 5.34 -1.88
N PHE A 136 7.10 4.74 -1.35
CA PHE A 136 6.95 3.78 -0.24
C PHE A 136 6.96 4.40 1.17
N SER A 137 7.10 5.73 1.31
CA SER A 137 7.07 6.38 2.63
C SER A 137 5.67 6.85 3.07
N THR A 138 4.63 6.65 2.28
CA THR A 138 3.27 7.17 2.58
C THR A 138 2.28 6.10 3.01
N TYR A 139 2.65 4.82 2.98
CA TYR A 139 1.74 3.70 3.25
C TYR A 139 2.22 2.76 4.37
N ILE A 140 3.17 3.20 5.20
CA ILE A 140 3.68 2.45 6.35
C ILE A 140 3.81 3.38 7.56
#